data_AF-A0A3S9PRB1-F1
#
_entry.id   AF-A0A3S9PRB1-F1
#
_cell.length_a   1.000
_cell.length_b   1.000
_cell.length_c   1.000
_cell.angle_alpha   90.00
_cell.angle_beta   90.00
_cell.angle_gamma   90.00
#
_symmetry.space_group_name_H-M   'P 1'
#
loop_
_entity.id
_entity.type
_entity.pdbx_description
1 polymer ?
#
loop_
_entity_poly.entity_id
_entity_poly.type
_entity_poly.pdbx_seq_one_letter_code
_entity_poly.pdbx_strand_id
1 'polypeptide(L)'
;MPRRPSSPARHALLRGALAAALATTALLAPADRATAGGGGTYLRFTKHTPDDSRLTYVRHGRPVVTYRAGSGKVPDECLRGRGWLPDGTYTLGRHHRAYDGNLIKGYAVELGTKRCHDGTDRTELFIHSQMTRSGGQGRGGYQRWDGPADYTSHGCVKLRPADIKELYRILDRHGWPTTLRVTGG
;
A
#
# COMPACT_ATOMS: atom_id res chain seq x y z
N MET A 1 30.73 -77.22 -60.70
CA MET A 1 31.01 -76.04 -61.56
C MET A 1 30.03 -76.05 -62.72
N PRO A 2 29.69 -74.92 -63.37
CA PRO A 2 29.88 -73.50 -63.00
C PRO A 2 28.52 -72.96 -62.43
N ARG A 3 28.07 -71.69 -62.43
CA ARG A 3 28.62 -70.32 -62.66
C ARG A 3 27.83 -69.31 -61.77
N ARG A 4 27.76 -68.02 -62.13
CA ARG A 4 26.77 -67.00 -61.66
C ARG A 4 26.15 -66.30 -62.89
N PRO A 5 24.97 -65.66 -62.76
CA PRO A 5 24.87 -64.19 -62.51
C PRO A 5 23.79 -63.88 -61.44
N SER A 6 23.37 -62.65 -61.08
CA SER A 6 23.99 -61.31 -60.89
C SER A 6 22.91 -60.42 -60.22
N SER A 7 23.25 -59.50 -59.33
CA SER A 7 22.26 -58.69 -58.57
C SER A 7 21.55 -57.62 -59.40
N PRO A 8 20.43 -57.02 -58.91
CA PRO A 8 20.57 -55.70 -58.27
C PRO A 8 19.61 -55.34 -57.10
N ALA A 9 20.09 -54.38 -56.30
CA ALA A 9 19.37 -53.27 -55.64
C ALA A 9 18.16 -53.46 -54.68
N ARG A 10 18.41 -53.12 -53.40
CA ARG A 10 17.70 -52.11 -52.56
C ARG A 10 16.16 -52.01 -52.58
N HIS A 11 15.53 -52.00 -51.40
CA HIS A 11 15.20 -50.75 -50.65
C HIS A 11 14.61 -51.04 -49.24
N ALA A 12 14.27 -49.98 -48.51
CA ALA A 12 13.78 -49.89 -47.12
C ALA A 12 12.50 -50.73 -46.84
N LEU A 13 12.06 -51.00 -45.60
CA LEU A 13 11.94 -50.10 -44.44
C LEU A 13 12.13 -50.82 -43.09
N LEU A 14 12.90 -50.21 -42.18
CA LEU A 14 12.86 -50.52 -40.75
C LEU A 14 11.76 -49.69 -40.07
N ARG A 15 10.78 -50.37 -39.47
CA ARG A 15 9.83 -49.81 -38.50
C ARG A 15 9.96 -50.59 -37.19
N GLY A 16 10.27 -49.90 -36.11
CA GLY A 16 10.37 -50.48 -34.77
C GLY A 16 10.67 -49.38 -33.76
N ALA A 17 9.65 -48.98 -33.00
CA ALA A 17 9.77 -47.94 -31.99
C ALA A 17 10.07 -48.54 -30.61
N LEU A 18 10.90 -47.87 -29.81
CA LEU A 18 10.91 -48.03 -28.35
C LEU A 18 10.63 -46.68 -27.71
N ALA A 19 9.87 -46.70 -26.61
CA ALA A 19 9.41 -45.50 -25.92
C ALA A 19 10.45 -44.96 -24.93
N ALA A 20 10.56 -43.64 -24.84
CA ALA A 20 11.28 -42.95 -23.77
C ALA A 20 10.28 -42.53 -22.68
N ALA A 21 10.40 -43.10 -21.48
CA ALA A 21 9.60 -42.70 -20.33
C ALA A 21 10.21 -41.46 -19.65
N LEU A 22 9.48 -40.34 -19.66
CA LEU A 22 9.88 -39.11 -18.97
C LEU A 22 9.44 -39.16 -17.49
N ALA A 23 10.39 -39.39 -16.59
CA ALA A 23 10.15 -39.33 -15.15
C ALA A 23 10.18 -37.88 -14.65
N THR A 24 9.00 -37.29 -14.40
CA THR A 24 8.89 -35.92 -13.86
C THR A 24 9.01 -35.91 -12.33
N THR A 25 10.21 -35.64 -11.81
CA THR A 25 10.46 -35.38 -10.38
C THR A 25 9.96 -33.99 -9.99
N ALA A 26 8.72 -33.91 -9.51
CA ALA A 26 8.17 -32.67 -8.97
C ALA A 26 8.83 -32.31 -7.63
N LEU A 27 9.69 -31.28 -7.62
CA LEU A 27 10.19 -30.69 -6.38
C LEU A 27 9.05 -29.98 -5.65
N LEU A 28 8.53 -30.61 -4.60
CA LEU A 28 7.68 -29.96 -3.61
C LEU A 28 8.53 -29.01 -2.77
N ALA A 29 8.71 -27.78 -3.26
CA ALA A 29 9.22 -26.69 -2.44
C ALA A 29 8.28 -26.51 -1.23
N PRO A 30 8.81 -26.29 0.00
CA PRO A 30 7.97 -25.97 1.14
C PRO A 30 7.29 -24.62 0.87
N ALA A 31 5.99 -24.65 0.60
CA ALA A 31 5.20 -23.43 0.59
C ALA A 31 5.19 -22.88 2.01
N ASP A 32 5.89 -21.75 2.22
CA ASP A 32 5.84 -21.02 3.49
C ASP A 32 4.39 -20.79 3.87
N ARG A 33 3.99 -21.41 4.99
CA ARG A 33 2.66 -21.20 5.57
C ARG A 33 2.66 -19.81 6.20
N ALA A 34 2.49 -18.79 5.35
CA ALA A 34 2.21 -17.43 5.76
C ALA A 34 1.11 -17.47 6.82
N THR A 35 1.48 -17.16 8.06
CA THR A 35 0.60 -17.33 9.21
C THR A 35 -0.53 -16.33 9.11
N ALA A 36 -1.70 -16.82 8.69
CA ALA A 36 -2.94 -16.07 8.59
C ALA A 36 -3.49 -15.75 9.99
N GLY A 37 -2.71 -15.00 10.78
CA GLY A 37 -3.13 -14.44 12.05
C GLY A 37 -4.44 -13.67 11.86
N GLY A 38 -5.40 -13.95 12.74
CA GLY A 38 -6.82 -13.61 12.56
C GLY A 38 -7.04 -12.23 11.94
N GLY A 39 -7.71 -12.22 10.78
CA GLY A 39 -7.71 -11.09 9.85
C GLY A 39 -7.98 -9.74 10.52
N GLY A 40 -6.93 -8.95 10.71
CA GLY A 40 -7.06 -7.64 11.36
C GLY A 40 -7.86 -6.63 10.51
N THR A 41 -8.46 -5.66 11.19
CA THR A 41 -9.09 -4.48 10.58
C THR A 41 -8.34 -3.23 11.01
N TYR A 42 -7.70 -2.54 10.06
CA TYR A 42 -6.75 -1.44 10.30
C TYR A 42 -6.61 -0.54 9.07
N LEU A 43 -6.13 0.68 9.24
CA LEU A 43 -5.58 1.47 8.13
C LEU A 43 -4.11 1.10 7.93
N ARG A 44 -3.64 1.05 6.67
CA ARG A 44 -2.22 0.87 6.33
C ARG A 44 -1.76 2.01 5.45
N PHE A 45 -0.71 2.71 5.85
CA PHE A 45 -0.02 3.72 5.05
C PHE A 45 1.35 3.17 4.63
N THR A 46 1.54 2.98 3.32
CA THR A 46 2.79 2.48 2.75
C THR A 46 3.46 3.63 2.00
N LYS A 47 4.68 4.00 2.41
CA LYS A 47 5.38 5.15 1.83
C LYS A 47 6.08 4.75 0.52
N HIS A 48 6.26 5.72 -0.38
CA HIS A 48 7.01 5.52 -1.63
C HIS A 48 7.72 6.81 -2.06
N THR A 49 6.94 7.86 -2.33
CA THR A 49 7.44 9.24 -2.46
C THR A 49 6.65 10.14 -1.50
N PRO A 50 7.06 11.41 -1.25
CA PRO A 50 6.31 12.32 -0.39
C PRO A 50 4.87 12.60 -0.87
N ASP A 51 4.55 12.31 -2.13
CA ASP A 51 3.27 12.61 -2.78
C ASP A 51 2.53 11.38 -3.38
N ASP A 52 3.22 10.27 -3.71
CA ASP A 52 2.69 9.04 -4.33
C ASP A 52 2.69 7.82 -3.40
N SER A 53 2.70 8.05 -2.08
CA SER A 53 2.45 7.01 -1.08
C SER A 53 0.99 6.47 -1.19
N ARG A 54 0.65 5.42 -0.42
CA ARG A 54 -0.66 4.77 -0.50
C ARG A 54 -1.30 4.55 0.87
N LEU A 55 -2.59 4.87 1.00
CA LEU A 55 -3.39 4.57 2.19
C LEU A 55 -4.47 3.53 1.85
N THR A 56 -4.40 2.35 2.48
CA THR A 56 -5.36 1.25 2.33
C THR A 56 -6.21 1.09 3.59
N TYR A 57 -7.52 0.94 3.46
CA TYR A 57 -8.35 0.33 4.51
C TYR A 57 -8.31 -1.19 4.36
N VAL A 58 -7.85 -1.88 5.40
CA VAL A 58 -7.79 -3.34 5.50
C VAL A 58 -8.88 -3.79 6.45
N ARG A 59 -9.68 -4.80 6.06
CA ARG A 59 -10.71 -5.44 6.88
C ARG A 59 -10.62 -6.94 6.72
N HIS A 60 -10.64 -7.68 7.83
CA HIS A 60 -10.47 -9.14 7.83
C HIS A 60 -9.21 -9.59 7.08
N GLY A 61 -8.11 -8.84 7.23
CA GLY A 61 -6.82 -9.06 6.55
C GLY A 61 -6.80 -8.71 5.06
N ARG A 62 -7.93 -8.35 4.44
CA ARG A 62 -8.05 -8.06 3.00
C ARG A 62 -8.16 -6.55 2.74
N PRO A 63 -7.55 -6.01 1.67
CA PRO A 63 -7.76 -4.62 1.28
C PRO A 63 -9.21 -4.41 0.82
N VAL A 64 -9.85 -3.33 1.28
CA VAL A 64 -11.21 -2.92 0.90
C VAL A 64 -11.17 -1.77 -0.11
N VAL A 65 -10.30 -0.78 0.14
CA VAL A 65 -10.06 0.36 -0.74
C VAL A 65 -8.65 0.89 -0.52
N THR A 66 -8.02 1.43 -1.57
CA THR A 66 -6.69 2.07 -1.51
C THR A 66 -6.72 3.40 -2.24
N TYR A 67 -6.22 4.45 -1.60
CA TYR A 67 -6.10 5.81 -2.14
C TYR A 67 -4.64 6.17 -2.42
N ARG A 68 -4.41 7.14 -3.32
CA ARG A 68 -3.15 7.88 -3.33
C ARG A 68 -3.09 8.71 -2.05
N ALA A 69 -1.90 8.81 -1.46
CA ALA A 69 -1.65 9.54 -0.24
C ALA A 69 -0.24 10.15 -0.28
N GLY A 70 0.03 11.13 0.56
CA GLY A 70 1.39 11.65 0.75
C GLY A 70 1.70 11.91 2.21
N SER A 71 2.97 12.19 2.47
CA SER A 71 3.48 12.52 3.79
C SER A 71 4.80 13.27 3.70
N GLY A 72 4.95 14.29 4.55
CA GLY A 72 6.17 15.07 4.66
C GLY A 72 6.60 15.75 3.35
N LYS A 73 7.90 16.02 3.26
CA LYS A 73 8.61 16.61 2.13
C LYS A 73 9.97 15.94 1.91
N VAL A 74 10.55 15.31 2.93
CA VAL A 74 11.82 14.56 2.89
C VAL A 74 11.71 13.23 3.65
N PRO A 75 12.48 12.17 3.29
CA PRO A 75 12.32 10.84 3.88
C PRO A 75 12.62 10.73 5.38
N ASP A 76 13.57 11.54 5.88
CA ASP A 76 13.95 11.59 7.31
C ASP A 76 12.72 11.88 8.19
N GLU A 77 12.23 10.83 8.85
CA GLU A 77 11.02 10.85 9.67
C GLU A 77 11.12 11.75 10.91
N CYS A 78 12.34 11.94 11.45
CA CYS A 78 12.60 12.65 12.70
C CYS A 78 12.35 14.16 12.57
N LEU A 79 12.57 14.72 11.37
CA LEU A 79 12.46 16.16 11.13
C LEU A 79 11.04 16.68 11.33
N ARG A 80 10.83 17.38 12.46
CA ARG A 80 9.57 18.07 12.78
C ARG A 80 9.14 18.99 11.64
N GLY A 81 7.85 18.91 11.28
CA GLY A 81 7.24 19.75 10.25
C GLY A 81 7.65 19.46 8.79
N ARG A 82 8.55 18.51 8.49
CA ARG A 82 8.98 18.24 7.10
C ARG A 82 9.33 16.79 6.78
N GLY A 83 9.66 16.00 7.79
CA GLY A 83 9.90 14.57 7.66
C GLY A 83 8.66 13.80 7.29
N TRP A 84 8.84 12.59 6.76
CA TRP A 84 7.77 11.61 6.61
C TRP A 84 7.14 11.23 7.95
N LEU A 85 5.94 10.63 7.89
CA LEU A 85 5.32 9.97 9.04
C LEU A 85 6.22 8.79 9.48
N PRO A 86 6.65 8.73 10.75
CA PRO A 86 7.53 7.65 11.21
C PRO A 86 6.91 6.26 11.15
N ASP A 87 7.73 5.22 11.08
CA ASP A 87 7.26 3.84 10.81
C ASP A 87 6.60 3.10 11.99
N GLY A 88 5.81 2.07 11.68
CA GLY A 88 5.13 1.20 12.64
C GLY A 88 3.70 1.61 13.00
N THR A 89 3.19 1.08 14.12
CA THR A 89 1.78 1.23 14.51
C THR A 89 1.51 2.54 15.26
N TYR A 90 0.32 3.10 15.02
CA TYR A 90 -0.29 4.24 15.70
C TYR A 90 -1.71 3.88 16.15
N THR A 91 -2.11 4.35 17.33
CA THR A 91 -3.53 4.40 17.71
C THR A 91 -4.21 5.54 16.93
N LEU A 92 -5.40 5.27 16.39
CA LEU A 92 -6.27 6.31 15.84
C LEU A 92 -7.02 7.00 16.99
N GLY A 93 -6.90 8.33 17.07
CA GLY A 93 -7.64 9.18 18.01
C GLY A 93 -9.01 9.57 17.45
N ARG A 94 -9.48 10.78 17.77
CA ARG A 94 -10.80 11.24 17.32
C ARG A 94 -10.79 11.54 15.82
N HIS A 95 -11.89 11.19 15.17
CA HIS A 95 -12.18 11.56 13.79
C HIS A 95 -13.13 12.77 13.73
N HIS A 96 -12.79 13.76 12.93
CA HIS A 96 -13.47 15.05 12.86
C HIS A 96 -13.96 15.32 11.43
N ARG A 97 -15.17 15.84 11.25
CA ARG A 97 -15.66 16.35 9.95
C ARG A 97 -15.54 17.86 9.79
N ALA A 98 -15.36 18.56 10.91
CA ALA A 98 -15.33 20.03 10.99
C ALA A 98 -14.22 20.53 11.94
N TYR A 99 -13.06 19.86 11.91
CA TYR A 99 -11.85 20.30 12.60
C TYR A 99 -11.45 21.70 12.13
N ASP A 100 -10.84 22.50 13.01
CA ASP A 100 -10.61 23.93 12.75
C ASP A 100 -9.23 24.45 13.22
N GLY A 101 -8.23 23.57 13.25
CA GLY A 101 -6.84 23.95 13.58
C GLY A 101 -6.20 24.91 12.57
N ASN A 102 -4.99 25.37 12.89
CA ASN A 102 -4.31 26.42 12.10
C ASN A 102 -3.88 25.95 10.71
N LEU A 103 -3.35 24.73 10.60
CA LEU A 103 -2.82 24.15 9.35
C LEU A 103 -3.73 23.07 8.73
N ILE A 104 -4.72 22.58 9.49
CA ILE A 104 -5.61 21.48 9.11
C ILE A 104 -7.03 21.88 9.46
N LYS A 105 -7.97 21.71 8.52
CA LYS A 105 -9.39 21.99 8.71
C LYS A 105 -10.26 20.93 8.03
N GLY A 106 -11.52 20.83 8.46
CA GLY A 106 -12.52 19.91 7.91
C GLY A 106 -12.31 18.47 8.39
N TYR A 107 -12.02 17.58 7.44
CA TYR A 107 -11.89 16.13 7.68
C TYR A 107 -10.48 15.80 8.18
N ALA A 108 -10.38 15.34 9.44
CA ALA A 108 -9.11 15.06 10.12
C ALA A 108 -9.25 13.92 11.14
N VAL A 109 -8.39 12.90 11.06
CA VAL A 109 -8.28 11.83 12.06
C VAL A 109 -7.01 12.04 12.86
N GLU A 110 -7.10 12.16 14.18
CA GLU A 110 -5.94 12.28 15.08
C GLU A 110 -5.09 11.00 15.06
N LEU A 111 -3.77 11.14 15.07
CA LEU A 111 -2.81 10.06 15.28
C LEU A 111 -2.06 10.29 16.60
N GLY A 112 -1.83 9.22 17.37
CA GLY A 112 -1.04 9.29 18.60
C GLY A 112 0.40 9.76 18.38
N THR A 113 1.00 10.38 19.40
CA THR A 113 2.42 10.76 19.41
C THR A 113 3.31 9.57 19.11
N LYS A 114 4.36 9.80 18.31
CA LYS A 114 5.32 8.77 17.92
C LYS A 114 6.74 9.20 18.26
N ARG A 115 7.46 8.34 18.97
CA ARG A 115 8.89 8.47 19.23
C ARG A 115 9.69 7.99 18.02
N CYS A 116 10.59 8.82 17.50
CA CYS A 116 11.59 8.46 16.50
C CYS A 116 12.85 7.87 17.14
N HIS A 117 13.69 7.26 16.31
CA HIS A 117 14.90 6.55 16.71
C HIS A 117 15.99 7.48 17.31
N ASP A 118 15.98 8.76 16.96
CA ASP A 118 16.86 9.82 17.48
C ASP A 118 16.45 10.33 18.88
N GLY A 119 15.30 9.89 19.40
CA GLY A 119 14.71 10.41 20.63
C GLY A 119 13.63 11.48 20.42
N THR A 120 13.42 11.99 19.21
CA THR A 120 12.45 13.06 18.92
C THR A 120 11.02 12.53 18.98
N ASP A 121 10.16 13.17 19.77
CA ASP A 121 8.72 12.97 19.67
C ASP A 121 8.13 13.74 18.48
N ARG A 122 7.29 13.05 17.72
CA ARG A 122 6.51 13.54 16.59
C ARG A 122 5.04 13.58 17.03
N THR A 123 4.59 14.79 17.32
CA THR A 123 3.26 15.13 17.84
C THR A 123 2.37 15.73 16.74
N GLU A 124 1.08 15.94 17.04
CA GLU A 124 0.13 16.66 16.18
C GLU A 124 0.02 16.07 14.75
N LEU A 125 0.08 14.75 14.68
CA LEU A 125 0.00 13.97 13.45
C LEU A 125 -1.47 13.62 13.13
N PHE A 126 -1.83 13.65 11.84
CA PHE A 126 -3.20 13.41 11.39
C PHE A 126 -3.26 12.59 10.09
N ILE A 127 -4.45 12.08 9.78
CA ILE A 127 -4.90 11.78 8.40
C ILE A 127 -5.86 12.90 7.98
N HIS A 128 -5.50 13.70 6.96
CA HIS A 128 -6.28 14.89 6.58
C HIS A 128 -6.24 15.22 5.07
N SER A 129 -6.84 16.35 4.68
CA SER A 129 -6.68 16.97 3.34
C SER A 129 -6.62 18.50 3.44
N GLN A 130 -6.60 19.20 2.30
CA GLN A 130 -6.75 20.65 2.23
C GLN A 130 -8.18 21.02 1.82
N MET A 131 -8.91 21.60 2.77
CA MET A 131 -10.32 21.95 2.66
C MET A 131 -10.68 23.03 3.69
N THR A 132 -11.85 23.66 3.54
CA THR A 132 -12.40 24.53 4.59
C THR A 132 -12.85 23.72 5.80
N ARG A 133 -13.18 24.39 6.92
CA ARG A 133 -13.82 23.75 8.09
C ARG A 133 -15.09 22.97 7.72
N SER A 134 -15.87 23.44 6.74
CA SER A 134 -17.07 22.76 6.23
C SER A 134 -16.77 21.62 5.23
N GLY A 135 -15.49 21.32 4.98
CA GLY A 135 -15.05 20.34 3.98
C GLY A 135 -15.23 20.79 2.53
N GLY A 136 -15.47 22.08 2.29
CA GLY A 136 -15.49 22.68 0.95
C GLY A 136 -14.09 22.99 0.42
N GLN A 137 -14.01 23.81 -0.62
CA GLN A 137 -12.76 24.37 -1.12
C GLN A 137 -12.65 25.85 -0.76
N GLY A 138 -11.51 26.23 -0.18
CA GLY A 138 -11.20 27.59 0.21
C GLY A 138 -10.56 28.39 -0.93
N ARG A 139 -10.28 29.67 -0.69
CA ARG A 139 -9.71 30.58 -1.69
C ARG A 139 -8.23 30.30 -2.01
N GLY A 140 -7.49 29.60 -1.15
CA GLY A 140 -6.08 29.24 -1.35
C GLY A 140 -5.42 28.64 -0.11
N GLY A 141 -4.13 28.32 -0.22
CA GLY A 141 -3.33 27.74 0.86
C GLY A 141 -3.91 26.43 1.41
N TYR A 142 -3.74 26.19 2.71
CA TYR A 142 -4.14 24.95 3.40
C TYR A 142 -5.63 24.57 3.31
N GLN A 143 -6.48 25.40 2.69
CA GLN A 143 -7.91 25.17 2.52
C GLN A 143 -8.32 24.83 1.08
N ARG A 144 -7.40 24.85 0.12
CA ARG A 144 -7.65 24.58 -1.30
C ARG A 144 -6.77 23.41 -1.78
N TRP A 145 -7.28 22.64 -2.74
CA TRP A 145 -6.58 21.54 -3.37
C TRP A 145 -6.36 21.85 -4.85
N ASP A 146 -5.11 22.11 -5.22
CA ASP A 146 -4.68 22.56 -6.54
C ASP A 146 -4.11 21.42 -7.39
N GLY A 147 -3.45 20.40 -6.79
CA GLY A 147 -2.89 19.31 -7.60
C GLY A 147 -2.05 18.26 -6.87
N PRO A 148 -1.22 17.48 -7.59
CA PRO A 148 -0.40 16.41 -7.02
C PRO A 148 0.60 16.86 -5.94
N ALA A 149 1.09 18.10 -6.01
CA ALA A 149 1.99 18.66 -4.99
C ALA A 149 1.32 18.71 -3.59
N ASP A 150 0.00 18.78 -3.54
CA ASP A 150 -0.78 18.87 -2.30
C ASP A 150 -0.86 17.56 -1.50
N TYR A 151 -0.32 16.46 -2.00
CA TYR A 151 -0.12 15.28 -1.15
C TYR A 151 1.05 15.47 -0.17
N THR A 152 1.98 16.40 -0.41
CA THR A 152 3.05 16.74 0.53
C THR A 152 2.51 17.42 1.80
N SER A 153 3.11 17.14 2.96
CA SER A 153 2.58 17.53 4.27
C SER A 153 3.67 17.97 5.26
N HIS A 154 3.27 18.29 6.50
CA HIS A 154 4.19 18.55 7.61
C HIS A 154 4.56 17.27 8.41
N GLY A 155 4.30 16.08 7.83
CA GLY A 155 4.51 14.74 8.41
C GLY A 155 3.22 13.95 8.65
N CYS A 156 2.05 14.55 8.42
CA CYS A 156 0.75 13.87 8.43
C CYS A 156 0.55 12.96 7.20
N VAL A 157 -0.41 12.02 7.26
CA VAL A 157 -0.96 11.41 6.03
C VAL A 157 -1.90 12.41 5.39
N LYS A 158 -1.73 12.67 4.09
CA LYS A 158 -2.55 13.62 3.34
C LYS A 158 -3.20 12.93 2.15
N LEU A 159 -4.49 13.18 1.96
CA LEU A 159 -5.36 12.63 0.91
C LEU A 159 -5.97 13.77 0.09
N ARG A 160 -6.54 13.47 -1.08
CA ARG A 160 -7.40 14.41 -1.82
C ARG A 160 -8.75 14.62 -1.09
N PRO A 161 -9.45 15.77 -1.24
CA PRO A 161 -10.70 16.05 -0.51
C PRO A 161 -11.87 15.12 -0.82
N ALA A 162 -11.87 14.42 -1.95
CA ALA A 162 -12.86 13.40 -2.28
C ALA A 162 -12.55 12.09 -1.53
N ASP A 163 -11.32 11.61 -1.69
CA ASP A 163 -10.76 10.38 -1.13
C ASP A 163 -10.95 10.29 0.40
N ILE A 164 -10.69 11.37 1.15
CA ILE A 164 -10.91 11.36 2.60
C ILE A 164 -12.41 11.36 2.99
N LYS A 165 -13.29 12.00 2.22
CA LYS A 165 -14.74 11.93 2.46
C LYS A 165 -15.27 10.55 2.18
N GLU A 166 -14.75 9.88 1.15
CA GLU A 166 -15.10 8.49 0.87
C GLU A 166 -14.53 7.54 1.93
N LEU A 167 -13.29 7.72 2.39
CA LEU A 167 -12.72 6.97 3.50
C LEU A 167 -13.64 7.05 4.73
N TYR A 168 -14.09 8.25 5.11
CA TYR A 168 -15.07 8.40 6.19
C TYR A 168 -16.35 7.61 5.89
N ARG A 169 -16.99 7.80 4.72
CA ARG A 169 -18.20 7.06 4.27
C ARG A 169 -18.05 5.53 4.37
N ILE A 170 -16.85 5.01 4.13
CA ILE A 170 -16.52 3.58 4.20
C ILE A 170 -16.32 3.13 5.65
N LEU A 171 -15.59 3.89 6.46
CA LEU A 171 -15.36 3.58 7.88
C LEU A 171 -16.62 3.70 8.73
N ASP A 172 -17.46 4.70 8.46
CA ASP A 172 -18.80 4.87 9.05
C ASP A 172 -19.69 3.62 8.82
N ARG A 173 -19.56 2.99 7.65
CA ARG A 173 -20.36 1.83 7.23
C ARG A 173 -19.82 0.49 7.74
N HIS A 174 -18.50 0.36 7.86
CA HIS A 174 -17.84 -0.94 8.09
C HIS A 174 -17.17 -1.08 9.46
N GLY A 175 -17.21 -0.01 10.26
CA GLY A 175 -16.53 0.10 11.54
C GLY A 175 -15.19 0.82 11.39
N TRP A 176 -15.01 1.89 12.17
CA TRP A 176 -13.74 2.59 12.31
C TRP A 176 -12.69 1.68 12.96
N PRO A 177 -11.53 1.44 12.33
CA PRO A 177 -10.44 0.72 12.97
C PRO A 177 -9.84 1.54 14.12
N THR A 178 -9.16 0.88 15.05
CA THR A 178 -8.45 1.53 16.16
C THR A 178 -6.99 1.85 15.85
N THR A 179 -6.45 1.37 14.72
CA THR A 179 -5.01 1.51 14.39
C THR A 179 -4.73 1.89 12.94
N LEU A 180 -3.65 2.65 12.78
CA LEU A 180 -2.91 2.85 11.53
C LEU A 180 -1.57 2.11 11.62
N ARG A 181 -1.19 1.39 10.57
CA ARG A 181 0.15 0.79 10.40
C ARG A 181 0.89 1.54 9.31
N VAL A 182 2.01 2.17 9.64
CA VAL A 182 2.92 2.82 8.70
C VAL A 182 4.05 1.86 8.36
N THR A 183 4.40 1.71 7.08
CA THR A 183 5.38 0.72 6.63
C THR A 183 6.22 1.20 5.44
N GLY A 184 7.53 1.04 5.57
CA GLY A 184 8.51 1.14 4.48
C GLY A 184 8.86 2.58 4.11
N GLY A 185 10.10 2.81 3.69
CA GLY A 185 10.64 4.10 3.27
C GLY A 185 12.14 4.00 3.01
#